data_AF-A0A8T6N5I2-F1
#
_entry.id   AF-A0A8T6N5I2-F1
#
_cell.length_a   1.000
_cell.length_b   1.000
_cell.length_c   1.000
_cell.angle_alpha   90.00
_cell.angle_beta   90.00
_cell.angle_gamma   90.00
#
_symmetry.space_group_name_H-M   'P 1'
#
loop_
_entity.id
_entity.type
_entity.pdbx_description
1 polymer ?
#
loop_
_entity_poly.entity_id
_entity_poly.type
_entity_poly.pdbx_seq_one_letter_code
_entity_poly.pdbx_strand_id
1 'polypeptide(L)'
;MANRPYTGYDATASGKRAGFETLIDLLEAHFGLWNNGTWNVRPKRGKKSMSVHATGRAGDLSWRGSPYRGTGNYQDAVRMMEWLEEHADGLGIEAIFDYYPKPYGRGWKCDRSAWDNYSKKAFSGVPGGDWVHIEISNEWADDPQHYIDYFKEHLGDSVEVKPAP
;
A
#
# COMPACT_ATOMS: atom_id res chain seq x y z
N MET A 1 -15.65 -15.85 8.51
CA MET A 1 -14.45 -16.53 9.03
C MET A 1 -13.56 -15.44 9.63
N ALA A 2 -12.84 -15.72 10.71
CA ALA A 2 -11.90 -14.74 11.26
C ALA A 2 -10.66 -14.73 10.36
N ASN A 3 -10.46 -13.61 9.68
CA ASN A 3 -9.44 -13.43 8.66
C ASN A 3 -8.09 -13.07 9.28
N ARG A 4 -6.98 -13.30 8.57
CA ARG A 4 -5.59 -13.23 9.04
C ARG A 4 -5.32 -12.05 9.99
N PRO A 5 -4.57 -12.22 11.11
CA PRO A 5 -4.34 -11.15 12.07
C PRO A 5 -3.65 -9.94 11.41
N TYR A 6 -4.11 -8.75 11.77
CA TYR A 6 -3.47 -7.49 11.41
C TYR A 6 -2.31 -7.18 12.37
N THR A 7 -1.07 -7.19 11.89
CA THR A 7 0.11 -6.93 12.74
C THR A 7 0.34 -5.45 13.01
N GLY A 8 0.13 -4.59 12.01
CA GLY A 8 0.38 -3.15 12.12
C GLY A 8 1.85 -2.85 12.46
N TYR A 9 2.10 -1.87 13.34
CA TYR A 9 3.47 -1.59 13.81
C TYR A 9 3.88 -2.58 14.89
N ASP A 10 4.93 -3.36 14.64
CA ASP A 10 5.48 -4.38 15.52
C ASP A 10 6.94 -4.09 15.91
N ALA A 11 7.78 -3.69 14.96
CA ALA A 11 9.18 -3.35 15.18
C ALA A 11 9.69 -2.31 14.16
N THR A 12 10.68 -1.51 14.57
CA THR A 12 11.39 -0.62 13.63
C THR A 12 12.34 -1.45 12.79
N ALA A 13 12.22 -1.39 11.46
CA ALA A 13 13.18 -1.97 10.55
C ALA A 13 14.42 -1.09 10.42
N SER A 14 15.56 -1.71 10.11
CA SER A 14 16.82 -1.01 9.83
C SER A 14 16.82 -0.29 8.47
N GLY A 15 15.82 -0.53 7.63
CA GLY A 15 15.71 0.07 6.31
C GLY A 15 14.45 -0.40 5.57
N LYS A 16 14.42 -0.06 4.27
CA LYS A 16 13.45 -0.62 3.30
C LYS A 16 13.60 -2.14 3.23
N ARG A 17 12.49 -2.84 2.98
CA ARG A 17 12.47 -4.30 2.85
C ARG A 17 12.27 -4.69 1.39
N ALA A 18 13.12 -5.57 0.89
CA ALA A 18 13.28 -5.78 -0.54
C ALA A 18 12.00 -6.26 -1.23
N GLY A 19 11.28 -7.20 -0.61
CA GLY A 19 10.02 -7.69 -1.14
C GLY A 19 8.96 -6.59 -1.23
N PHE A 20 8.84 -5.76 -0.18
CA PHE A 20 7.87 -4.66 -0.21
C PHE A 20 8.22 -3.60 -1.27
N GLU A 21 9.50 -3.26 -1.45
CA GLU A 21 9.91 -2.35 -2.54
C GLU A 21 9.52 -2.91 -3.90
N THR A 22 9.76 -4.20 -4.13
CA THR A 22 9.38 -4.87 -5.39
C THR A 22 7.87 -4.84 -5.63
N LEU A 23 7.05 -5.11 -4.60
CA LEU A 23 5.60 -4.96 -4.71
C LEU A 23 5.22 -3.53 -5.14
N ILE A 24 5.81 -2.52 -4.51
CA ILE A 24 5.48 -1.11 -4.81
C ILE A 24 5.91 -0.73 -6.23
N ASP A 25 7.08 -1.18 -6.69
CA ASP A 25 7.55 -0.94 -8.06
C ASP A 25 6.64 -1.61 -9.10
N LEU A 26 6.21 -2.85 -8.84
CA LEU A 26 5.28 -3.60 -9.68
C LEU A 26 3.90 -2.89 -9.76
N LEU A 27 3.38 -2.41 -8.63
CA LEU A 27 2.12 -1.66 -8.59
C LEU A 27 2.22 -0.31 -9.32
N GLU A 28 3.31 0.43 -9.14
CA GLU A 28 3.59 1.68 -9.86
C GLU A 28 3.65 1.43 -11.37
N ALA A 29 4.41 0.42 -11.81
CA ALA A 29 4.56 0.10 -13.23
C ALA A 29 3.25 -0.36 -13.87
N HIS A 30 2.49 -1.24 -13.22
CA HIS A 30 1.28 -1.81 -13.79
C HIS A 30 0.09 -0.83 -13.78
N PHE A 31 -0.11 -0.09 -12.68
CA PHE A 31 -1.28 0.79 -12.51
C PHE A 31 -1.00 2.27 -12.83
N GLY A 32 0.25 2.65 -13.09
CA GLY A 32 0.64 4.03 -13.43
C GLY A 32 0.60 5.00 -12.24
N LEU A 33 0.69 4.49 -11.02
CA LEU A 33 0.71 5.28 -9.79
C LEU A 33 2.13 5.73 -9.46
N TRP A 34 2.26 6.70 -8.55
CA TRP A 34 3.55 7.23 -8.14
C TRP A 34 3.86 6.92 -6.67
N ASN A 35 4.99 6.26 -6.41
CA ASN A 35 5.51 6.03 -5.07
C ASN A 35 5.94 7.33 -4.35
N ASN A 36 5.19 7.71 -3.30
CA ASN A 36 5.48 8.84 -2.41
C ASN A 36 6.50 8.49 -1.31
N GLY A 37 6.81 7.21 -1.13
CA GLY A 37 7.73 6.69 -0.12
C GLY A 37 7.20 5.43 0.55
N THR A 38 8.14 4.61 1.03
CA THR A 38 7.90 3.27 1.59
C THR A 38 8.59 3.03 2.93
N TRP A 39 9.49 3.94 3.35
CA TRP A 39 10.18 3.81 4.62
C TRP A 39 10.54 5.16 5.21
N ASN A 40 10.14 5.37 6.45
CA ASN A 40 10.56 6.49 7.27
C ASN A 40 10.28 6.21 8.75
N VAL A 41 11.32 6.27 9.58
CA VAL A 41 11.21 6.06 11.03
C VAL A 41 10.71 7.32 11.70
N ARG A 42 9.38 7.45 11.81
CA ARG A 42 8.72 8.58 12.48
C ARG A 42 7.39 8.21 13.13
N PRO A 43 6.94 8.98 14.15
CA PRO A 43 5.56 8.92 14.61
C PRO A 43 4.55 9.23 13.49
N LYS A 44 3.35 8.66 13.60
CA LYS A 44 2.21 9.03 12.74
C LYS A 44 1.92 10.52 12.92
N ARG A 45 1.57 11.21 11.84
CA ARG A 45 1.32 12.66 11.89
C ARG A 45 0.21 12.98 12.90
N GLY A 46 0.52 13.82 13.89
CA GLY A 46 -0.40 14.19 14.96
C GLY A 46 -0.60 13.14 16.07
N LYS A 47 0.20 12.07 16.10
CA LYS A 47 0.15 11.04 17.15
C LYS A 47 1.56 10.74 17.69
N LYS A 48 1.63 10.18 18.90
CA LYS A 48 2.90 9.72 19.51
C LYS A 48 3.30 8.32 19.06
N SER A 49 2.36 7.52 18.57
CA SER A 49 2.61 6.15 18.07
C SER A 49 3.39 6.16 16.75
N MET A 50 4.27 5.18 16.56
CA MET A 50 5.05 5.00 15.33
C MET A 50 4.18 4.69 14.10
N SER A 51 4.63 5.17 12.93
CA SER A 51 4.04 4.85 11.63
C SER A 51 4.42 3.42 11.20
N VAL A 52 3.55 2.73 10.46
CA VAL A 52 3.90 1.42 9.88
C VAL A 52 4.98 1.56 8.80
N HIS A 53 5.14 2.75 8.21
CA HIS A 53 6.32 3.08 7.38
C HIS A 53 7.66 2.80 8.09
N ALA A 54 7.71 2.81 9.43
CA ALA A 54 8.93 2.52 10.17
C ALA A 54 9.29 1.02 10.17
N THR A 55 8.35 0.13 9.83
CA THR A 55 8.58 -1.33 9.73
C THR A 55 9.12 -1.75 8.36
N GLY A 56 9.15 -0.85 7.39
CA GLY A 56 9.51 -1.15 6.00
C GLY A 56 8.47 -1.98 5.24
N ARG A 57 7.23 -2.10 5.77
CA ARG A 57 6.13 -2.87 5.19
C ARG A 57 4.95 -2.00 4.74
N ALA A 58 5.14 -0.69 4.62
CA ALA A 58 4.06 0.21 4.27
C ALA A 58 4.49 1.31 3.31
N GLY A 59 3.60 1.68 2.39
CA GLY A 59 3.93 2.56 1.27
C GLY A 59 2.74 3.38 0.86
N ASP A 60 3.03 4.53 0.25
CA ASP A 60 2.02 5.47 -0.22
C ASP A 60 2.11 5.59 -1.75
N LEU A 61 1.06 5.16 -2.48
CA LEU A 61 0.96 5.25 -3.95
C LEU A 61 -0.04 6.32 -4.37
N SER A 62 0.43 7.30 -5.14
CA SER A 62 -0.29 8.50 -5.53
C SER A 62 -0.81 8.42 -6.97
N TRP A 63 -2.08 8.76 -7.16
CA TRP A 63 -2.66 8.96 -8.51
C TRP A 63 -2.53 10.42 -8.98
N ARG A 64 -1.90 11.30 -8.21
CA ARG A 64 -1.70 12.72 -8.56
C ARG A 64 -0.97 12.87 -9.90
N GLY A 65 -1.63 13.52 -10.85
CA GLY A 65 -1.10 13.83 -12.20
C GLY A 65 -0.10 14.99 -12.22
N SER A 66 0.20 15.49 -13.42
CA SER A 66 1.14 16.60 -13.66
C SER A 66 0.99 17.77 -12.66
N PRO A 67 2.09 18.31 -12.08
CA PRO A 67 3.50 18.05 -12.42
C PRO A 67 4.10 16.79 -11.78
N TYR A 68 3.27 15.95 -11.15
CA TYR A 68 3.70 14.72 -10.51
C TYR A 68 3.61 13.53 -11.50
N ARG A 69 3.89 12.32 -11.00
CA ARG A 69 4.12 11.14 -11.84
C ARG A 69 2.98 10.11 -11.86
N GLY A 70 1.89 10.37 -11.14
CA GLY A 70 0.70 9.53 -11.22
C GLY A 70 -0.12 9.84 -12.47
N THR A 71 -1.16 9.05 -12.72
CA THR A 71 -2.00 9.18 -13.92
C THR A 71 -2.90 10.42 -13.96
N GLY A 72 -3.14 11.07 -12.82
CA GLY A 72 -4.17 12.10 -12.67
C GLY A 72 -5.59 11.55 -12.57
N ASN A 73 -5.76 10.22 -12.54
CA ASN A 73 -7.06 9.56 -12.56
C ASN A 73 -7.22 8.62 -11.37
N TYR A 74 -8.12 8.97 -10.46
CA TYR A 74 -8.43 8.16 -9.28
C TYR A 74 -8.91 6.74 -9.62
N GLN A 75 -9.52 6.52 -10.78
CA GLN A 75 -9.97 5.16 -11.17
C GLN A 75 -8.82 4.18 -11.33
N ASP A 76 -7.59 4.64 -11.58
CA ASP A 76 -6.43 3.77 -11.66
C ASP A 76 -6.01 3.28 -10.27
N ALA A 77 -6.13 4.14 -9.26
CA ALA A 77 -5.98 3.74 -7.85
C ALA A 77 -7.10 2.79 -7.40
N VAL A 78 -8.35 2.99 -7.88
CA VAL A 78 -9.45 2.07 -7.60
C VAL A 78 -9.15 0.67 -8.14
N ARG A 79 -8.72 0.55 -9.40
CA ARG A 79 -8.36 -0.76 -9.98
C ARG A 79 -7.23 -1.46 -9.22
N MET A 80 -6.22 -0.70 -8.79
CA MET A 80 -5.18 -1.24 -7.93
C MET A 80 -5.74 -1.75 -6.59
N MET A 81 -6.59 -0.97 -5.91
CA MET A 81 -7.16 -1.36 -4.62
C MET A 81 -8.07 -2.58 -4.72
N GLU A 82 -8.88 -2.69 -5.78
CA GLU A 82 -9.73 -3.84 -6.05
C GLU A 82 -8.89 -5.10 -6.26
N TRP A 83 -7.82 -5.01 -7.05
CA TRP A 83 -6.89 -6.12 -7.26
C TRP A 83 -6.17 -6.52 -5.96
N LEU A 84 -5.69 -5.56 -5.17
CA LEU A 84 -5.05 -5.84 -3.88
C LEU A 84 -6.01 -6.49 -2.87
N GLU A 85 -7.29 -6.11 -2.86
CA GLU A 85 -8.30 -6.76 -2.03
C GLU A 85 -8.56 -8.20 -2.49
N GLU A 86 -8.74 -8.41 -3.80
CA GLU A 86 -8.98 -9.74 -4.38
C GLU A 86 -7.82 -10.71 -4.10
N HIS A 87 -6.58 -10.21 -4.13
CA HIS A 87 -5.36 -11.00 -3.94
C HIS A 87 -4.74 -10.83 -2.54
N ALA A 88 -5.49 -10.31 -1.57
CA ALA A 88 -4.94 -9.88 -0.28
C ALA A 88 -4.22 -10.99 0.49
N ASP A 89 -4.70 -12.23 0.40
CA ASP A 89 -4.09 -13.36 1.10
C ASP A 89 -2.78 -13.78 0.44
N GLY A 90 -2.74 -13.91 -0.88
CA GLY A 90 -1.52 -14.31 -1.61
C GLY A 90 -0.42 -13.25 -1.57
N LEU A 91 -0.79 -11.97 -1.54
CA LEU A 91 0.15 -10.85 -1.43
C LEU A 91 0.49 -10.48 0.01
N GLY A 92 -0.18 -11.09 1.00
CA GLY A 92 0.00 -10.74 2.40
C GLY A 92 -0.47 -9.33 2.78
N ILE A 93 -1.40 -8.72 2.03
CA ILE A 93 -1.92 -7.37 2.30
C ILE A 93 -2.62 -7.31 3.65
N GLU A 94 -2.21 -6.39 4.51
CA GLU A 94 -2.74 -6.22 5.86
C GLU A 94 -3.73 -5.06 5.95
N ALA A 95 -3.45 -3.97 5.27
CA ALA A 95 -4.31 -2.81 5.24
C ALA A 95 -4.19 -2.04 3.92
N ILE A 96 -5.31 -1.47 3.49
CA ILE A 96 -5.37 -0.51 2.40
C ILE A 96 -6.15 0.69 2.94
N PHE A 97 -5.55 1.89 2.95
CA PHE A 97 -6.24 3.12 3.31
C PHE A 97 -6.36 4.04 2.12
N ASP A 98 -7.60 4.28 1.74
CA ASP A 98 -7.98 5.25 0.73
C ASP A 98 -8.38 6.54 1.46
N TYR A 99 -7.58 7.58 1.30
CA TYR A 99 -7.87 8.89 1.89
C TYR A 99 -8.95 9.65 1.12
N TYR A 100 -9.36 9.12 -0.03
CA TYR A 100 -10.53 9.46 -0.81
C TYR A 100 -11.61 8.36 -0.62
N PRO A 101 -12.89 8.57 -0.97
CA PRO A 101 -13.57 9.85 -1.17
C PRO A 101 -13.68 10.68 0.11
N LYS A 102 -13.89 11.98 -0.08
CA LYS A 102 -14.22 12.91 1.00
C LYS A 102 -15.58 12.54 1.62
N PRO A 103 -15.81 12.86 2.91
CA PRO A 103 -14.95 13.68 3.78
C PRO A 103 -13.86 12.92 4.55
N TYR A 104 -13.97 11.60 4.72
CA TYR A 104 -13.15 10.88 5.70
C TYR A 104 -12.38 9.67 5.14
N GLY A 105 -12.58 9.32 3.87
CA GLY A 105 -11.97 8.16 3.25
C GLY A 105 -12.55 6.83 3.73
N ARG A 106 -11.83 5.76 3.44
CA ARG A 106 -12.19 4.38 3.79
C ARG A 106 -10.94 3.54 4.03
N GLY A 107 -11.12 2.38 4.65
CA GLY A 107 -10.03 1.45 4.85
C GLY A 107 -10.45 0.00 4.77
N TRP A 108 -9.68 -0.79 4.04
CA TRP A 108 -9.75 -2.24 4.07
C TRP A 108 -8.69 -2.78 5.02
N LYS A 109 -9.00 -3.87 5.74
CA LYS A 109 -7.98 -4.61 6.51
C LYS A 109 -8.26 -6.11 6.49
N CYS A 110 -7.18 -6.88 6.56
CA CYS A 110 -7.21 -8.33 6.56
C CYS A 110 -7.99 -8.91 7.74
N ASP A 111 -7.93 -8.32 8.95
CA ASP A 111 -8.60 -8.86 10.14
C ASP A 111 -10.14 -8.97 10.02
N ARG A 112 -10.73 -8.17 9.12
CA ARG A 112 -12.16 -8.19 8.79
C ARG A 112 -12.45 -8.58 7.34
N SER A 113 -11.42 -8.68 6.49
CA SER A 113 -11.48 -8.68 5.01
C SER A 113 -12.66 -7.88 4.46
N ALA A 114 -12.72 -6.61 4.86
CA ALA A 114 -13.81 -5.73 4.49
C ALA A 114 -13.37 -4.27 4.51
N TRP A 115 -13.95 -3.49 3.62
CA TRP A 115 -13.89 -2.03 3.67
C TRP A 115 -14.75 -1.47 4.81
N ASP A 116 -14.21 -0.47 5.49
CA ASP A 116 -14.94 0.39 6.41
C ASP A 116 -14.93 1.82 5.83
N ASN A 117 -16.11 2.34 5.51
CA ASN A 117 -16.29 3.72 5.06
C ASN A 117 -16.42 4.61 6.30
N TYR A 118 -15.45 5.48 6.54
CA TYR A 118 -15.40 6.19 7.80
C TYR A 118 -16.48 7.27 7.90
N SER A 119 -17.29 7.20 8.95
CA SER A 119 -18.31 8.21 9.28
C SER A 119 -17.75 9.41 10.06
N LYS A 120 -16.47 9.33 10.48
CA LYS A 120 -15.76 10.35 11.25
C LYS A 120 -14.31 10.41 10.81
N LYS A 121 -13.65 11.54 11.09
CA LYS A 121 -12.23 11.76 10.74
C LYS A 121 -11.32 10.67 11.34
N ALA A 122 -10.85 9.76 10.49
CA ALA A 122 -9.91 8.70 10.86
C ALA A 122 -8.44 9.13 10.67
N PHE A 123 -8.19 9.97 9.67
CA PHE A 123 -6.85 10.35 9.23
C PHE A 123 -6.56 11.84 9.44
N SER A 124 -5.28 12.18 9.57
CA SER A 124 -4.81 13.56 9.72
C SER A 124 -3.58 13.80 8.85
N GLY A 125 -3.51 15.00 8.28
CA GLY A 125 -2.37 15.41 7.46
C GLY A 125 -2.27 14.70 6.12
N VAL A 126 -3.43 14.38 5.53
CA VAL A 126 -3.63 13.83 4.19
C VAL A 126 -4.29 14.88 3.27
N PRO A 127 -3.62 16.01 2.96
CA PRO A 127 -4.19 17.04 2.08
C PRO A 127 -4.55 16.45 0.71
N GLY A 128 -5.76 16.69 0.23
CA GLY A 128 -6.24 16.20 -1.07
C GLY A 128 -6.66 14.72 -1.08
N GLY A 129 -6.01 13.88 -0.26
CA GLY A 129 -6.30 12.45 -0.19
C GLY A 129 -5.96 11.70 -1.48
N ASP A 130 -4.99 12.20 -2.25
CA ASP A 130 -4.67 11.76 -3.60
C ASP A 130 -3.61 10.64 -3.66
N TRP A 131 -3.53 9.86 -2.58
CA TRP A 131 -2.75 8.64 -2.50
C TRP A 131 -3.44 7.56 -1.67
N VAL A 132 -3.02 6.33 -1.87
CA VAL A 132 -3.47 5.13 -1.16
C VAL A 132 -2.32 4.64 -0.31
N HIS A 133 -2.60 4.33 0.95
CA HIS A 133 -1.65 3.68 1.85
C HIS A 133 -1.84 2.16 1.78
N ILE A 134 -0.76 1.41 1.68
CA ILE A 134 -0.77 -0.05 1.66
C ILE A 134 0.15 -0.57 2.75
N GLU A 135 -0.26 -1.61 3.45
CA GLU A 135 0.54 -2.35 4.44
C GLU A 135 0.56 -3.84 4.08
N ILE A 136 1.70 -4.52 4.25
CA ILE A 136 1.82 -5.99 4.11
C ILE A 136 2.26 -6.65 5.42
N SER A 137 2.07 -7.95 5.54
CA SER A 137 2.59 -8.77 6.64
C SER A 137 4.11 -8.97 6.54
N ASN A 138 4.69 -9.61 7.55
CA ASN A 138 6.11 -9.94 7.54
C ASN A 138 6.49 -11.07 6.56
N GLU A 139 5.53 -11.90 6.14
CA GLU A 139 5.78 -13.18 5.45
C GLU A 139 6.62 -13.02 4.18
N TRP A 140 6.25 -12.08 3.31
CA TRP A 140 6.90 -11.84 2.02
C TRP A 140 7.67 -10.53 1.97
N ALA A 141 7.80 -9.82 3.08
CA ALA A 141 8.31 -8.45 3.07
C ALA A 141 9.80 -8.36 2.64
N ASP A 142 10.58 -9.43 2.76
CA ASP A 142 11.97 -9.52 2.27
C ASP A 142 12.13 -10.43 1.05
N ASP A 143 11.04 -10.89 0.42
CA ASP A 143 11.07 -11.80 -0.72
C ASP A 143 10.57 -11.11 -2.01
N PRO A 144 11.47 -10.49 -2.80
CA PRO A 144 11.13 -9.93 -4.11
C PRO A 144 10.54 -10.95 -5.08
N GLN A 145 11.04 -12.19 -5.06
CA GLN A 145 10.71 -13.18 -6.07
C GLN A 145 9.25 -13.62 -5.94
N HIS A 146 8.76 -13.73 -4.71
CA HIS A 146 7.34 -13.99 -4.42
C HIS A 146 6.43 -13.02 -5.20
N TYR A 147 6.69 -11.71 -5.10
CA TYR A 147 5.84 -10.72 -5.79
C TYR A 147 6.00 -10.74 -7.31
N ILE A 148 7.21 -10.95 -7.82
CA ILE A 148 7.46 -11.07 -9.25
C ILE A 148 6.66 -12.25 -9.83
N ASP A 149 6.76 -13.41 -9.19
CA ASP A 149 6.05 -14.62 -9.62
C ASP A 149 4.54 -14.43 -9.50
N TYR A 150 4.07 -13.82 -8.41
CA TYR A 150 2.64 -13.56 -8.20
C TYR A 150 2.06 -12.61 -9.26
N PHE A 151 2.77 -11.53 -9.60
CA PHE A 151 2.35 -10.62 -10.67
C PHE A 151 2.36 -11.31 -12.02
N LYS A 152 3.40 -12.10 -12.32
CA LYS A 152 3.48 -12.85 -13.58
C LYS A 152 2.32 -13.83 -13.73
N GLU A 153 1.97 -14.55 -12.67
CA GLU A 153 0.86 -15.51 -12.67
C GLU A 153 -0.50 -14.84 -12.90
N HIS A 154 -0.73 -13.67 -12.29
CA HIS A 154 -2.07 -13.06 -12.24
C HIS A 154 -2.28 -11.90 -13.22
N LEU A 155 -1.22 -11.26 -13.70
CA LEU A 155 -1.27 -10.09 -14.60
C LEU A 155 -0.47 -10.27 -15.89
N GLY A 156 0.30 -11.36 -16.02
CA GLY A 156 1.08 -11.70 -17.22
C GLY A 156 2.46 -11.04 -17.32
N ASP A 157 3.20 -11.35 -18.40
CA ASP A 157 4.59 -10.94 -18.61
C ASP A 157 4.80 -9.44 -18.92
N SER A 158 3.75 -8.61 -18.91
CA SER A 158 3.81 -7.21 -19.34
C SER A 158 4.27 -6.23 -18.25
N VAL A 159 4.60 -6.70 -17.04
CA VAL A 159 5.04 -5.83 -15.95
C VAL A 159 6.57 -5.77 -15.91
N GLU A 160 7.15 -4.71 -16.50
CA GLU A 160 8.57 -4.43 -16.37
C GLU A 160 8.90 -4.04 -14.93
N VAL A 161 9.62 -4.91 -14.21
CA VAL A 161 10.19 -4.62 -12.89
C VAL A 161 11.37 -3.68 -13.09
N LYS A 162 11.37 -2.52 -12.41
CA LYS A 162 12.57 -1.68 -12.36
C LYS A 162 13.70 -2.49 -11.69
N PRO A 163 14.93 -2.48 -12.22
CA PRO A 163 16.04 -3.13 -11.55
C PRO A 163 16.19 -2.54 -10.14
N ALA A 164 16.38 -3.42 -9.15
CA ALA A 164 16.61 -3.01 -7.77
C ALA A 164 17.80 -2.02 -7.72
N PRO A 165 17.71 -0.95 -6.90
CA PRO A 165 18.78 0.04 -6.77
C PRO A 165 20.07 -0.55 -6.17
#